data_AF-A0A7X7URI5-F1
#
_entry.id   AF-A0A7X7URI5-F1
#
_cell.length_a   1.000
_cell.length_b   1.000
_cell.length_c   1.000
_cell.angle_alpha   90.00
_cell.angle_beta   90.00
_cell.angle_gamma   90.00
#
_symmetry.space_group_name_H-M   'P 1'
#
loop_
_entity.id
_entity.type
_entity.pdbx_description
1 polymer ?
#
loop_
_entity_poly.entity_id
_entity_poly.type
_entity_poly.pdbx_seq_one_letter_code
_entity_poly.pdbx_strand_id
1 'polypeptide(L)'
;MKNFSVNIKKIWYSVTDGQGRPTDWIPMIDDVKEGTLAITQGTPSVTPLKNELGQTKASKIEASQKEIALEIIGLDPNLIQKFAGGTSTNSGDTHEFKATLAPNSLQRLGIMALSDNNVLYELPYVEFSAAPQIDNTADGQRFVVNGAALYPLDGTTSDFYFTILNETAAKKAAITAFTFANIVGNATINSTAKTVTATVSSAGSATSITPHITVSKGAYVSSPYSGETKNLATTTDYVVEAADGTKETWKVKVNQG
;
A
#
# COMPACT_ATOMS: atom_id res chain seq x y z
N MET A 1 -18.97 13.35 9.03
CA MET A 1 -17.59 13.24 9.57
C MET A 1 -16.96 14.61 9.41
N LYS A 2 -16.27 15.15 10.43
CA LYS A 2 -15.67 16.48 10.32
C LYS A 2 -14.41 16.36 9.45
N ASN A 3 -14.22 17.28 8.48
CA ASN A 3 -13.02 17.30 7.63
C ASN A 3 -11.77 17.39 8.50
N PHE A 4 -10.73 16.64 8.16
CA PHE A 4 -9.46 16.68 8.88
C PHE A 4 -8.27 16.53 7.93
N SER A 5 -7.13 17.02 8.41
CA SER A 5 -5.83 16.92 7.75
C SER A 5 -4.81 16.52 8.80
N VAL A 6 -3.96 15.55 8.49
CA VAL A 6 -2.94 15.02 9.40
C VAL A 6 -1.60 14.87 8.70
N ASN A 7 -0.54 15.19 9.43
CA ASN A 7 0.81 14.87 9.01
C ASN A 7 1.05 13.36 9.10
N ILE A 8 1.71 12.81 8.09
CA ILE A 8 2.02 11.38 7.98
C ILE A 8 3.53 11.18 7.86
N LYS A 9 4.02 10.14 8.55
CA LYS A 9 5.43 9.73 8.53
C LYS A 9 5.68 8.50 7.67
N LYS A 10 4.64 7.69 7.42
CA LYS A 10 4.71 6.51 6.56
C LYS A 10 3.44 6.35 5.75
N ILE A 11 3.57 5.82 4.54
CA ILE A 11 2.46 5.53 3.65
C ILE A 11 2.74 4.28 2.83
N TRP A 12 1.69 3.50 2.59
CA TRP A 12 1.71 2.27 1.82
C TRP A 12 0.59 2.27 0.79
N TYR A 13 0.81 1.57 -0.32
CA TYR A 13 -0.25 1.20 -1.25
C TYR A 13 -0.45 -0.30 -1.27
N SER A 14 -1.58 -0.72 -1.80
CA SER A 14 -1.86 -2.11 -2.13
C SER A 14 -2.65 -2.21 -3.43
N VAL A 15 -2.34 -3.21 -4.25
CA VAL A 15 -3.29 -3.66 -5.28
C VAL A 15 -4.46 -4.37 -4.58
N THR A 16 -5.63 -4.39 -5.23
CA THR A 16 -6.82 -4.99 -4.64
C THR A 16 -7.21 -6.29 -5.35
N ASP A 17 -7.81 -7.22 -4.61
CA ASP A 17 -8.28 -8.54 -5.09
C ASP A 17 -9.46 -8.50 -6.08
N GLY A 18 -9.82 -7.31 -6.58
CA GLY A 18 -11.00 -7.09 -7.42
C GLY A 18 -12.29 -6.90 -6.61
N GLN A 19 -12.30 -7.23 -5.31
CA GLN A 19 -13.38 -6.87 -4.38
C GLN A 19 -13.04 -5.61 -3.55
N GLY A 20 -11.88 -5.01 -3.80
CA GLY A 20 -11.43 -3.81 -3.11
C GLY A 20 -10.71 -4.11 -1.79
N ARG A 21 -10.21 -5.34 -1.60
CA ARG A 21 -9.39 -5.68 -0.43
C ARG A 21 -7.90 -5.60 -0.77
N PRO A 22 -7.09 -4.93 0.05
CA PRO A 22 -5.63 -4.95 -0.06
C PRO A 22 -5.08 -6.37 -0.03
N THR A 23 -4.21 -6.73 -0.98
CA THR A 23 -3.55 -8.06 -0.99
C THR A 23 -2.20 -8.04 -0.30
N ASP A 24 -1.41 -7.00 -0.57
CA ASP A 24 -0.05 -6.81 -0.04
C ASP A 24 0.22 -5.32 0.16
N TRP A 25 0.60 -4.93 1.38
CA TRP A 25 0.97 -3.54 1.67
C TRP A 25 2.44 -3.31 1.30
N ILE A 26 2.65 -2.42 0.33
CA ILE A 26 3.97 -2.04 -0.17
C ILE A 26 4.24 -0.61 0.27
N PRO A 27 5.37 -0.34 0.94
CA PRO A 27 5.72 1.02 1.36
C PRO A 27 5.90 1.90 0.13
N MET A 28 5.44 3.13 0.24
CA MET A 28 5.67 4.18 -0.74
C MET A 28 7.02 4.88 -0.50
N ILE A 29 7.39 5.06 0.77
CA ILE A 29 8.69 5.51 1.28
C ILE A 29 8.80 5.03 2.74
N ASP A 30 10.01 4.67 3.20
CA ASP A 30 10.28 4.37 4.62
C ASP A 30 10.40 5.63 5.50
N ASP A 31 10.65 6.80 4.90
CA ASP A 31 10.85 8.09 5.58
C ASP A 31 10.24 9.24 4.75
N VAL A 32 8.93 9.43 4.85
CA VAL A 32 8.27 10.60 4.27
C VAL A 32 8.86 11.86 4.91
N LYS A 33 9.58 12.69 4.12
CA LYS A 33 10.14 13.95 4.63
C LYS A 33 9.04 14.88 5.13
N GLU A 34 8.04 15.08 4.28
CA GLU A 34 6.83 15.82 4.58
C GLU A 34 5.67 15.16 3.84
N GLY A 35 4.59 14.88 4.55
CA GLY A 35 3.41 14.28 3.96
C GLY A 35 2.15 14.63 4.73
N THR A 36 1.07 14.83 4.00
CA THR A 36 -0.24 15.15 4.56
C THR A 36 -1.30 14.21 3.96
N LEU A 37 -2.13 13.66 4.82
CA LEU A 37 -3.38 12.99 4.44
C LEU A 37 -4.55 13.87 4.89
N ALA A 38 -5.33 14.34 3.93
CA ALA A 38 -6.58 15.04 4.19
C ALA A 38 -7.77 14.18 3.78
N ILE A 39 -8.75 14.08 4.70
CA ILE A 39 -10.02 13.40 4.47
C ILE A 39 -11.15 14.41 4.68
N THR A 40 -11.92 14.60 3.62
CA THR A 40 -13.06 15.52 3.59
C THR A 40 -14.33 14.70 3.40
N GLN A 41 -15.38 14.99 4.17
CA GLN A 41 -16.68 14.40 3.88
C GLN A 41 -17.17 14.93 2.54
N GLY A 42 -17.45 14.03 1.59
CA GLY A 42 -18.10 14.40 0.35
C GLY A 42 -19.44 15.08 0.67
N THR A 43 -19.64 16.28 0.15
CA THR A 43 -21.01 16.79 -0.02
C THR A 43 -21.55 16.07 -1.27
N PRO A 44 -22.81 15.61 -1.35
CA PRO A 44 -23.36 15.13 -2.61
C PRO A 44 -23.11 16.19 -3.67
N SER A 45 -22.17 15.92 -4.54
CA SER A 45 -21.71 16.89 -5.50
C SER A 45 -22.11 16.35 -6.86
N VAL A 46 -23.05 17.06 -7.48
CA VAL A 46 -23.19 17.01 -8.94
C VAL A 46 -21.97 17.63 -9.62
N THR A 47 -21.03 18.22 -8.86
CA THR A 47 -19.74 18.65 -9.36
C THR A 47 -18.91 17.40 -9.60
N PRO A 48 -18.54 17.13 -10.86
CA PRO A 48 -17.78 15.94 -11.16
C PRO A 48 -16.42 15.99 -10.47
N LEU A 49 -15.90 14.83 -10.05
CA LEU A 49 -14.53 14.74 -9.54
C LEU A 49 -13.61 15.32 -10.62
N LYS A 50 -12.80 16.35 -10.36
CA LYS A 50 -12.00 17.01 -11.42
C LYS A 50 -10.53 16.63 -11.35
N ASN A 51 -9.84 16.59 -12.50
CA ASN A 51 -8.38 16.52 -12.53
C ASN A 51 -7.75 17.85 -12.16
N GLU A 52 -6.44 17.81 -11.94
CA GLU A 52 -5.59 18.97 -11.66
C GLU A 52 -5.70 20.02 -12.79
N LEU A 53 -6.17 19.61 -13.99
CA LEU A 53 -6.47 20.47 -15.16
C LEU A 53 -7.94 20.93 -15.22
N GLY A 54 -8.73 20.68 -14.18
CA GLY A 54 -10.14 21.08 -14.09
C GLY A 54 -11.15 20.22 -14.88
N GLN A 55 -10.71 19.11 -15.46
CA GLN A 55 -11.54 18.22 -16.29
C GLN A 55 -12.30 17.20 -15.45
N THR A 56 -13.56 16.97 -15.80
CA THR A 56 -14.46 15.98 -15.17
C THR A 56 -13.96 14.53 -15.30
N LYS A 57 -13.80 13.83 -14.18
CA LYS A 57 -13.26 12.46 -14.01
C LYS A 57 -14.30 11.40 -13.62
N ALA A 58 -15.29 11.76 -12.81
CA ALA A 58 -16.39 10.86 -12.42
C ALA A 58 -17.69 11.66 -12.35
N SER A 59 -18.76 11.13 -12.95
CA SER A 59 -19.99 11.89 -13.18
C SER A 59 -20.74 12.28 -11.90
N LYS A 60 -20.51 11.58 -10.77
CA LYS A 60 -21.07 11.89 -9.44
C LYS A 60 -20.17 11.33 -8.33
N ILE A 61 -19.96 12.10 -7.27
CA ILE A 61 -19.51 11.61 -5.96
C ILE A 61 -20.78 11.46 -5.12
N GLU A 62 -21.04 10.29 -4.56
CA GLU A 62 -22.21 10.09 -3.72
C GLU A 62 -22.02 10.76 -2.35
N ALA A 63 -23.11 11.25 -1.74
CA ALA A 63 -23.11 11.92 -0.43
C ALA A 63 -22.42 11.14 0.70
N SER A 64 -22.27 9.83 0.51
CA SER A 64 -21.69 8.87 1.45
C SER A 64 -20.16 8.75 1.35
N GLN A 65 -19.55 9.14 0.22
CA GLN A 65 -18.13 8.92 -0.08
C GLN A 65 -17.21 9.95 0.60
N LYS A 66 -15.96 9.55 0.88
CA LYS A 66 -14.92 10.45 1.44
C LYS A 66 -13.97 10.87 0.34
N GLU A 67 -13.72 12.16 0.23
CA GLU A 67 -12.66 12.68 -0.64
C GLU A 67 -11.33 12.56 0.09
N ILE A 68 -10.33 12.07 -0.64
CA ILE A 68 -8.97 11.86 -0.16
C ILE A 68 -8.03 12.76 -0.95
N ALA A 69 -7.26 13.57 -0.24
CA ALA A 69 -6.12 14.27 -0.82
C ALA A 69 -4.84 13.79 -0.12
N LEU A 70 -3.87 13.38 -0.94
CA LEU A 70 -2.54 13.00 -0.51
C LEU A 70 -1.56 14.00 -1.10
N GLU A 71 -0.75 14.59 -0.22
CA GLU A 71 0.36 15.46 -0.58
C GLU A 71 1.63 14.90 0.06
N ILE A 72 2.65 14.60 -0.75
CA ILE A 72 3.87 13.93 -0.27
C ILE A 72 5.08 14.54 -0.94
N ILE A 73 6.13 14.82 -0.17
CA ILE A 73 7.43 15.29 -0.66
C ILE A 73 8.46 14.18 -0.50
N GLY A 74 9.22 13.94 -1.57
CA GLY A 74 10.34 12.98 -1.57
C GLY A 74 9.99 11.54 -1.93
N LEU A 75 8.94 11.33 -2.73
CA LEU A 75 8.49 10.00 -3.16
C LEU A 75 9.49 9.21 -3.98
N ASP A 76 9.45 7.88 -3.84
CA ASP A 76 10.04 6.95 -4.80
C ASP A 76 9.39 7.20 -6.19
N PRO A 77 10.20 7.54 -7.20
CA PRO A 77 9.83 7.53 -8.61
C PRO A 77 8.85 6.41 -9.03
N ASN A 78 9.10 5.17 -8.63
CA ASN A 78 8.29 4.02 -9.03
C ASN A 78 6.84 4.08 -8.53
N LEU A 79 6.58 4.89 -7.51
CA LEU A 79 5.23 5.11 -7.01
C LEU A 79 4.39 5.94 -7.97
N ILE A 80 4.98 6.92 -8.67
CA ILE A 80 4.28 7.72 -9.68
C ILE A 80 3.68 6.79 -10.75
N GLN A 81 4.39 5.74 -11.13
CA GLN A 81 3.90 4.71 -12.06
C GLN A 81 2.65 3.99 -11.52
N LYS A 82 2.52 3.78 -10.21
CA LYS A 82 1.35 3.09 -9.62
C LYS A 82 0.11 3.96 -9.61
N PHE A 83 0.27 5.26 -9.43
CA PHE A 83 -0.85 6.20 -9.50
C PHE A 83 -1.18 6.60 -10.93
N ALA A 84 -0.19 6.86 -11.79
CA ALA A 84 -0.39 7.30 -13.17
C ALA A 84 -0.55 6.17 -14.19
N GLY A 85 -0.29 4.93 -13.78
CA GLY A 85 0.02 3.84 -14.72
C GLY A 85 1.34 4.09 -15.46
N GLY A 86 1.80 3.13 -16.25
CA GLY A 86 2.95 3.34 -17.14
C GLY A 86 4.18 2.47 -16.88
N THR A 87 5.34 2.98 -17.29
CA THR A 87 6.67 2.44 -17.01
C THR A 87 7.58 3.55 -16.46
N SER A 88 8.38 3.20 -15.46
CA SER A 88 9.48 4.04 -14.96
C SER A 88 10.79 3.56 -15.58
N THR A 89 11.62 4.49 -16.03
CA THR A 89 12.97 4.22 -16.56
C THR A 89 13.98 5.09 -15.83
N ASN A 90 15.02 4.45 -15.29
CA ASN A 90 16.09 5.14 -14.58
C ASN A 90 17.31 5.21 -15.49
N SER A 91 17.78 6.42 -15.78
CA SER A 91 18.99 6.65 -16.56
C SER A 91 19.87 7.65 -15.84
N GLY A 92 20.81 7.15 -15.03
CA GLY A 92 21.65 7.98 -14.17
C GLY A 92 20.83 8.73 -13.13
N ASP A 93 21.00 10.05 -13.04
CA ASP A 93 20.27 10.92 -12.11
C ASP A 93 18.85 11.30 -12.60
N THR A 94 18.45 10.84 -13.79
CA THR A 94 17.13 11.13 -14.36
C THR A 94 16.21 9.93 -14.24
N HIS A 95 15.05 10.16 -13.63
CA HIS A 95 13.92 9.24 -13.64
C HIS A 95 12.87 9.74 -14.64
N GLU A 96 12.60 8.96 -15.68
CA GLU A 96 11.59 9.28 -16.69
C GLU A 96 10.36 8.38 -16.50
N PHE A 97 9.19 8.99 -16.41
CA PHE A 97 7.91 8.29 -16.34
C PHE A 97 7.17 8.44 -17.65
N LYS A 98 6.80 7.30 -18.22
CA LYS A 98 5.89 7.25 -19.34
C LYS A 98 4.55 6.71 -18.88
N ALA A 99 3.61 7.61 -18.59
CA ALA A 99 2.22 7.22 -18.37
C ALA A 99 1.71 6.51 -19.62
N THR A 100 1.21 5.28 -19.46
CA THR A 100 0.58 4.51 -20.55
C THR A 100 -0.93 4.64 -20.55
N LEU A 101 -1.49 5.16 -19.46
CA LEU A 101 -2.91 5.38 -19.32
C LEU A 101 -3.29 6.69 -20.00
N ALA A 102 -4.45 6.68 -20.67
CA ALA A 102 -4.98 7.87 -21.30
C ALA A 102 -5.20 8.96 -20.24
N PRO A 103 -5.02 10.24 -20.59
CA PRO A 103 -5.47 11.35 -19.75
C PRO A 103 -6.92 11.09 -19.32
N ASN A 104 -7.17 11.10 -17.99
CA ASN A 104 -8.45 10.78 -17.34
C ASN A 104 -8.75 9.30 -17.02
N SER A 105 -7.77 8.41 -17.12
CA SER A 105 -7.90 7.06 -16.56
C SER A 105 -7.98 7.10 -15.03
N LEU A 106 -8.57 6.06 -14.43
CA LEU A 106 -8.69 5.89 -12.99
C LEU A 106 -7.80 4.73 -12.54
N GLN A 107 -7.20 4.86 -11.35
CA GLN A 107 -6.47 3.78 -10.68
C GLN A 107 -7.15 3.45 -9.36
N ARG A 108 -7.20 2.17 -9.02
CA ARG A 108 -7.86 1.67 -7.81
C ARG A 108 -6.84 0.96 -6.94
N LEU A 109 -6.61 1.51 -5.76
CA LEU A 109 -5.59 1.07 -4.83
C LEU A 109 -6.15 1.08 -3.40
N GLY A 110 -5.63 0.21 -2.55
CA GLY A 110 -5.71 0.41 -1.11
C GLY A 110 -4.63 1.39 -0.67
N ILE A 111 -4.95 2.29 0.26
CA ILE A 111 -3.99 3.19 0.90
C ILE A 111 -3.98 2.94 2.40
N MET A 112 -2.79 2.90 2.97
CA MET A 112 -2.58 2.93 4.41
C MET A 112 -1.60 4.07 4.73
N ALA A 113 -1.88 4.84 5.77
CA ALA A 113 -0.98 5.92 6.20
C ALA A 113 -0.85 5.94 7.72
N LEU A 114 0.36 6.20 8.22
CA LEU A 114 0.64 6.34 9.64
C LEU A 114 0.95 7.79 9.95
N SER A 115 0.13 8.40 10.80
CA SER A 115 0.36 9.76 11.28
C SER A 115 1.47 9.84 12.32
N ASP A 116 1.98 11.07 12.54
CA ASP A 116 2.95 11.36 13.61
C ASP A 116 2.45 10.95 15.00
N ASN A 117 1.13 10.98 15.20
CA ASN A 117 0.46 10.62 16.44
C ASN A 117 0.13 9.12 16.57
N ASN A 118 0.79 8.25 15.77
CA ASN A 118 0.58 6.79 15.77
C ASN A 118 -0.86 6.35 15.47
N VAL A 119 -1.63 7.19 14.78
CA VAL A 119 -2.92 6.80 14.20
C VAL A 119 -2.68 6.25 12.81
N LEU A 120 -3.05 4.99 12.61
CA LEU A 120 -3.05 4.28 11.35
C LEU A 120 -4.39 4.50 10.64
N TYR A 121 -4.33 5.03 9.43
CA TYR A 121 -5.46 5.30 8.54
C TYR A 121 -5.47 4.22 7.47
N GLU A 122 -6.55 3.45 7.38
CA GLU A 122 -6.70 2.37 6.41
C GLU A 122 -7.89 2.66 5.49
N LEU A 123 -7.57 2.84 4.22
CA LEU A 123 -8.49 3.10 3.12
C LEU A 123 -8.40 1.91 2.16
N PRO A 124 -9.20 0.85 2.38
CA PRO A 124 -9.03 -0.42 1.66
C PRO A 124 -9.26 -0.29 0.15
N TYR A 125 -10.12 0.65 -0.26
CA TYR A 125 -10.45 0.86 -1.66
C TYR A 125 -10.58 2.35 -1.97
N VAL A 126 -9.62 2.88 -2.72
CA VAL A 126 -9.58 4.29 -3.14
C VAL A 126 -9.43 4.35 -4.65
N GLU A 127 -10.22 5.21 -5.27
CA GLU A 127 -10.11 5.52 -6.69
C GLU A 127 -9.39 6.85 -6.88
N PHE A 128 -8.25 6.81 -7.57
CA PHE A 128 -7.39 7.96 -7.87
C PHE A 128 -7.43 8.35 -9.34
N SER A 129 -7.13 9.63 -9.58
CA SER A 129 -6.71 10.13 -10.88
C SER A 129 -5.42 9.46 -11.35
N ALA A 130 -5.39 8.98 -12.60
CA ALA A 130 -4.14 8.55 -13.24
C ALA A 130 -3.23 9.70 -13.72
N ALA A 131 -3.44 10.92 -13.20
CA ALA A 131 -2.64 12.10 -13.50
C ALA A 131 -2.42 12.87 -12.20
N PRO A 132 -1.40 12.49 -11.40
CA PRO A 132 -0.99 13.25 -10.22
C PRO A 132 -0.31 14.56 -10.65
N GLN A 133 -0.44 15.61 -9.83
CA GLN A 133 0.39 16.81 -9.99
C GLN A 133 1.76 16.55 -9.36
N ILE A 134 2.81 16.95 -10.08
CA ILE A 134 4.19 16.86 -9.63
C ILE A 134 4.78 18.26 -9.72
N ASP A 135 5.15 18.83 -8.57
CA ASP A 135 5.83 20.12 -8.50
C ASP A 135 7.26 19.93 -8.02
N ASN A 136 8.20 20.58 -8.70
CA ASN A 136 9.58 20.66 -8.23
C ASN A 136 9.66 21.72 -7.13
N THR A 137 10.01 21.31 -5.92
CA THR A 137 10.25 22.20 -4.76
C THR A 137 11.71 22.15 -4.35
N ALA A 138 12.15 23.09 -3.49
CA ALA A 138 13.53 23.10 -2.97
C ALA A 138 13.87 21.83 -2.17
N ASP A 139 12.86 21.23 -1.53
CA ASP A 139 13.01 20.09 -0.62
C ASP A 139 12.81 18.71 -1.29
N GLY A 140 12.37 18.72 -2.56
CA GLY A 140 12.17 17.55 -3.41
C GLY A 140 11.00 17.71 -4.38
N GLN A 141 10.65 16.63 -5.07
CA GLN A 141 9.41 16.58 -5.86
C GLN A 141 8.23 16.43 -4.89
N ARG A 142 7.28 17.36 -4.98
CA ARG A 142 5.99 17.30 -4.33
C ARG A 142 5.01 16.60 -5.26
N PHE A 143 4.36 15.58 -4.74
CA PHE A 143 3.34 14.82 -5.43
C PHE A 143 2.01 15.08 -4.76
N VAL A 144 1.02 15.44 -5.58
CA VAL A 144 -0.35 15.66 -5.15
C VAL A 144 -1.25 14.72 -5.93
N VAL A 145 -2.06 13.95 -5.22
CA VAL A 145 -3.10 13.12 -5.83
C VAL A 145 -4.39 13.23 -5.05
N ASN A 146 -5.48 13.38 -5.81
CA ASN A 146 -6.84 13.44 -5.31
C ASN A 146 -7.60 12.19 -5.72
N GLY A 147 -8.38 11.64 -4.79
CA GLY A 147 -9.18 10.44 -4.99
C GLY A 147 -10.44 10.42 -4.13
N ALA A 148 -11.21 9.34 -4.28
CA ALA A 148 -12.39 9.08 -3.46
C ALA A 148 -12.30 7.70 -2.83
N ALA A 149 -12.50 7.63 -1.51
CA ALA A 149 -12.67 6.37 -0.81
C ALA A 149 -14.01 5.75 -1.21
N LEU A 150 -13.97 4.48 -1.58
CA LEU A 150 -15.10 3.69 -2.00
C LEU A 150 -15.40 2.63 -0.94
N TYR A 151 -16.65 2.16 -0.90
CA TYR A 151 -16.96 0.95 -0.15
C TYR A 151 -16.38 -0.26 -0.89
N PRO A 152 -15.68 -1.17 -0.20
CA PRO A 152 -15.33 -2.46 -0.77
C PRO A 152 -16.58 -3.22 -1.24
N LEU A 153 -16.45 -3.94 -2.35
CA LEU A 153 -17.55 -4.70 -2.98
C LEU A 153 -18.00 -5.90 -2.15
N ASP A 154 -17.29 -6.19 -1.05
CA ASP A 154 -17.66 -7.24 -0.10
C ASP A 154 -18.82 -6.87 0.82
N GLY A 155 -19.18 -5.58 0.91
CA GLY A 155 -20.27 -5.08 1.76
C GLY A 155 -20.05 -5.24 3.26
N THR A 156 -18.91 -5.76 3.70
CA THR A 156 -18.58 -6.03 5.11
C THR A 156 -17.49 -5.11 5.64
N THR A 157 -16.68 -4.54 4.74
CA THR A 157 -15.57 -3.66 5.09
C THR A 157 -16.01 -2.20 5.00
N SER A 158 -15.57 -1.37 5.95
CA SER A 158 -15.85 0.07 5.92
C SER A 158 -15.07 0.75 4.78
N ASP A 159 -15.61 1.86 4.24
CA ASP A 159 -14.94 2.73 3.26
C ASP A 159 -13.59 3.26 3.78
N PHE A 160 -13.51 3.44 5.11
CA PHE A 160 -12.35 3.93 5.81
C PHE A 160 -12.42 3.55 7.30
N TYR A 161 -11.28 3.29 7.94
CA TYR A 161 -11.19 3.24 9.40
C TYR A 161 -9.83 3.72 9.90
N PHE A 162 -9.79 4.15 11.16
CA PHE A 162 -8.57 4.52 11.85
C PHE A 162 -8.33 3.62 13.05
N THR A 163 -7.05 3.39 13.37
CA THR A 163 -6.62 2.65 14.55
C THR A 163 -5.52 3.41 15.26
N ILE A 164 -5.69 3.65 16.54
CA ILE A 164 -4.62 4.22 17.37
C ILE A 164 -3.72 3.06 17.81
N LEU A 165 -2.46 3.08 17.39
CA LEU A 165 -1.48 2.10 17.81
C LEU A 165 -0.88 2.51 19.15
N ASN A 166 -1.00 1.64 20.15
CA ASN A 166 -0.22 1.80 21.39
C ASN A 166 1.25 1.44 21.12
N GLU A 167 2.13 1.76 22.08
CA GLU A 167 3.58 1.54 21.92
C GLU A 167 3.95 0.09 21.62
N THR A 168 3.28 -0.88 22.25
CA THR A 168 3.54 -2.31 22.03
C THR A 168 3.13 -2.74 20.62
N ALA A 169 1.98 -2.27 20.13
CA ALA A 169 1.51 -2.56 18.78
C ALA A 169 2.41 -1.90 17.74
N ALA A 170 2.83 -0.65 17.98
CA ALA A 170 3.68 0.09 17.07
C ALA A 170 5.06 -0.54 16.86
N LYS A 171 5.58 -1.26 17.86
CA LYS A 171 6.85 -2.02 17.84
C LYS A 171 6.75 -3.42 17.24
N LYS A 172 5.54 -3.89 16.94
CA LYS A 172 5.33 -5.30 16.61
C LYS A 172 5.65 -5.57 15.14
N ALA A 173 6.84 -6.11 14.87
CA ALA A 173 7.24 -6.63 13.57
C ALA A 173 7.14 -8.17 13.52
N ALA A 174 5.94 -8.69 13.22
CA ALA A 174 5.73 -10.14 13.13
C ALA A 174 4.95 -10.57 11.90
N ILE A 175 5.36 -11.69 11.30
CA ILE A 175 4.56 -12.43 10.32
C ILE A 175 3.45 -13.16 11.07
N THR A 176 2.23 -13.06 10.56
CA THR A 176 0.99 -13.61 11.15
C THR A 176 0.27 -14.57 10.23
N ALA A 177 0.45 -14.44 8.91
CA ALA A 177 0.05 -15.44 7.93
C ALA A 177 1.05 -15.47 6.77
N PHE A 178 1.16 -16.63 6.14
CA PHE A 178 2.00 -16.86 4.97
C PHE A 178 1.29 -17.85 4.05
N THR A 179 0.95 -17.42 2.84
CA THR A 179 0.23 -18.23 1.85
C THR A 179 0.86 -18.05 0.48
N PHE A 180 0.62 -19.01 -0.41
CA PHE A 180 1.04 -18.97 -1.82
C PHE A 180 0.26 -20.02 -2.61
N ALA A 181 0.31 -19.94 -3.94
CA ALA A 181 -0.35 -20.93 -4.79
C ALA A 181 0.24 -22.34 -4.61
N ASN A 182 -0.62 -23.36 -4.52
CA ASN A 182 -0.22 -24.76 -4.31
C ASN A 182 0.42 -25.07 -2.94
N ILE A 183 0.20 -24.22 -1.93
CA ILE A 183 0.55 -24.56 -0.54
C ILE A 183 -0.25 -25.77 -0.06
N VAL A 184 0.40 -26.67 0.66
CA VAL A 184 -0.25 -27.83 1.31
C VAL A 184 -0.45 -27.50 2.79
N GLY A 185 -1.73 -27.47 3.21
CA GLY A 185 -2.09 -27.08 4.57
C GLY A 185 -1.74 -25.62 4.88
N ASN A 186 -1.51 -25.34 6.16
CA ASN A 186 -1.13 -24.01 6.62
C ASN A 186 0.38 -23.91 6.84
N ALA A 187 0.96 -22.73 6.63
CA ALA A 187 2.32 -22.45 7.05
C ALA A 187 2.43 -22.53 8.59
N THR A 188 3.54 -23.08 9.07
CA THR A 188 3.93 -23.06 10.48
C THR A 188 4.73 -21.79 10.75
N ILE A 189 4.19 -20.91 11.59
CA ILE A 189 4.79 -19.62 11.94
C ILE A 189 5.22 -19.70 13.41
N ASN A 190 6.52 -19.56 13.68
CA ASN A 190 7.06 -19.51 15.03
C ASN A 190 7.54 -18.08 15.33
N SER A 191 6.73 -17.34 16.10
CA SER A 191 7.01 -15.95 16.45
C SER A 191 8.18 -15.75 17.41
N THR A 192 8.54 -16.79 18.18
CA THR A 192 9.67 -16.74 19.11
C THR A 192 10.98 -16.98 18.36
N ALA A 193 11.00 -17.97 17.48
CA ALA A 193 12.18 -18.30 16.67
C ALA A 193 12.33 -17.43 15.42
N LYS A 194 11.32 -16.60 15.10
CA LYS A 194 11.23 -15.81 13.86
C LYS A 194 11.37 -16.67 12.60
N THR A 195 10.67 -17.81 12.57
CA THR A 195 10.71 -18.73 11.43
C THR A 195 9.32 -18.93 10.83
N VAL A 196 9.31 -19.14 9.51
CA VAL A 196 8.14 -19.62 8.77
C VAL A 196 8.56 -20.85 7.98
N THR A 197 7.86 -21.95 8.17
CA THR A 197 8.01 -23.16 7.35
C THR A 197 6.68 -23.51 6.69
N ALA A 198 6.71 -23.79 5.40
CA ALA A 198 5.53 -24.24 4.66
C ALA A 198 5.90 -25.39 3.72
N THR A 199 4.90 -26.01 3.12
CA THR A 199 5.08 -27.10 2.16
C THR A 199 4.36 -26.75 0.87
N VAL A 200 5.04 -26.87 -0.27
CA VAL A 200 4.41 -26.77 -1.60
C VAL A 200 4.04 -28.16 -2.07
N SER A 201 2.90 -28.31 -2.75
CA SER A 201 2.49 -29.61 -3.31
C SER A 201 3.49 -30.12 -4.36
N SER A 202 3.46 -31.42 -4.64
CA SER A 202 4.31 -32.07 -5.65
C SER A 202 4.14 -31.52 -7.07
N ALA A 203 3.01 -30.88 -7.36
CA ALA A 203 2.75 -30.21 -8.64
C ALA A 203 3.32 -28.78 -8.71
N GLY A 204 3.72 -28.18 -7.58
CA GLY A 204 4.32 -26.85 -7.50
C GLY A 204 5.85 -26.89 -7.39
N SER A 205 6.48 -25.71 -7.32
CA SER A 205 7.93 -25.57 -7.19
C SER A 205 8.32 -24.62 -6.07
N ALA A 206 9.16 -25.08 -5.14
CA ALA A 206 9.70 -24.24 -4.08
C ALA A 206 10.73 -23.20 -4.58
N THR A 207 11.24 -23.32 -5.80
CA THR A 207 12.25 -22.40 -6.36
C THR A 207 11.67 -21.13 -6.98
N SER A 208 10.34 -21.05 -7.12
CA SER A 208 9.64 -19.93 -7.71
C SER A 208 8.29 -19.72 -7.01
N ILE A 209 8.33 -19.21 -5.78
CA ILE A 209 7.16 -18.92 -4.96
C ILE A 209 6.89 -17.43 -4.93
N THR A 210 5.66 -17.03 -5.21
CA THR A 210 5.14 -15.68 -4.98
C THR A 210 4.28 -15.71 -3.71
N PRO A 211 4.84 -15.35 -2.53
CA PRO A 211 4.11 -15.45 -1.28
C PRO A 211 3.26 -14.21 -0.99
N HIS A 212 2.11 -14.40 -0.37
CA HIS A 212 1.37 -13.36 0.33
C HIS A 212 1.67 -13.48 1.83
N ILE A 213 2.25 -12.42 2.39
CA ILE A 213 2.75 -12.36 3.76
C ILE A 213 1.92 -11.33 4.53
N THR A 214 1.06 -11.81 5.43
CA THR A 214 0.33 -10.93 6.34
C THR A 214 1.17 -10.68 7.58
N VAL A 215 1.40 -9.41 7.91
CA VAL A 215 2.18 -9.00 9.07
C VAL A 215 1.31 -8.31 10.13
N SER A 216 1.93 -7.99 11.26
CA SER A 216 1.29 -7.23 12.34
C SER A 216 0.76 -5.89 11.86
N LYS A 217 -0.30 -5.39 12.50
CA LYS A 217 -0.99 -4.18 12.08
C LYS A 217 -0.06 -2.97 12.02
N GLY A 218 -0.07 -2.25 10.91
CA GLY A 218 0.82 -1.09 10.65
C GLY A 218 2.27 -1.47 10.35
N ALA A 219 2.61 -2.76 10.33
CA ALA A 219 3.88 -3.26 9.82
C ALA A 219 3.78 -3.59 8.33
N TYR A 220 4.93 -3.78 7.69
CA TYR A 220 5.05 -4.26 6.31
C TYR A 220 6.33 -5.09 6.16
N VAL A 221 6.43 -5.81 5.05
CA VAL A 221 7.65 -6.55 4.69
C VAL A 221 8.51 -5.64 3.82
N SER A 222 9.68 -5.23 4.32
CA SER A 222 10.53 -4.25 3.64
C SER A 222 11.53 -4.88 2.66
N SER A 223 11.96 -6.13 2.89
CA SER A 223 12.82 -6.83 1.95
C SER A 223 12.92 -8.34 2.23
N PRO A 224 12.74 -9.22 1.22
CA PRO A 224 12.05 -8.94 -0.05
C PRO A 224 10.59 -8.54 0.19
N TYR A 225 9.97 -7.79 -0.73
CA TYR A 225 8.55 -7.45 -0.59
C TYR A 225 7.66 -8.70 -0.67
N SER A 226 6.53 -8.64 0.02
CA SER A 226 5.44 -9.59 -0.20
C SER A 226 4.97 -9.51 -1.65
N GLY A 227 4.61 -10.64 -2.24
CA GLY A 227 4.24 -10.74 -3.66
C GLY A 227 5.42 -10.75 -4.64
N GLU A 228 6.68 -10.71 -4.17
CA GLU A 228 7.83 -10.97 -5.04
C GLU A 228 8.08 -12.47 -5.21
N THR A 229 8.32 -12.91 -6.45
CA THR A 229 8.74 -14.30 -6.71
C THR A 229 10.15 -14.55 -6.17
N LYS A 230 10.30 -15.55 -5.29
CA LYS A 230 11.58 -15.95 -4.69
C LYS A 230 11.77 -17.46 -4.70
N ASN A 231 13.04 -17.86 -4.67
CA ASN A 231 13.43 -19.24 -4.37
C ASN A 231 13.39 -19.47 -2.86
N LEU A 232 12.40 -20.23 -2.39
CA LEU A 232 12.21 -20.57 -0.99
C LEU A 232 12.53 -22.04 -0.69
N ALA A 233 13.09 -22.80 -1.64
CA ALA A 233 13.60 -24.16 -1.40
C ALA A 233 14.76 -24.14 -0.37
N THR A 234 15.46 -23.01 -0.31
CA THR A 234 16.43 -22.64 0.72
C THR A 234 15.86 -21.58 1.65
N THR A 235 16.35 -21.53 2.88
CA THR A 235 15.99 -20.47 3.83
C THR A 235 16.33 -19.09 3.26
N THR A 236 15.33 -18.22 3.21
CA THR A 236 15.44 -16.82 2.79
C THR A 236 15.04 -15.92 3.95
N ASP A 237 15.83 -14.87 4.19
CA ASP A 237 15.56 -13.89 5.23
C ASP A 237 14.62 -12.80 4.70
N TYR A 238 13.52 -12.57 5.41
CA TYR A 238 12.55 -11.50 5.18
C TYR A 238 12.61 -10.50 6.34
N VAL A 239 12.71 -9.21 6.04
CA VAL A 239 12.69 -8.15 7.04
C VAL A 239 11.27 -7.60 7.15
N VAL A 240 10.71 -7.67 8.35
CA VAL A 240 9.45 -7.01 8.70
C VAL A 240 9.80 -5.74 9.44
N GLU A 241 9.26 -4.61 8.99
CA GLU A 241 9.39 -3.33 9.67
C GLU A 241 8.05 -2.95 10.32
N ALA A 242 8.09 -2.64 11.62
CA ALA A 242 6.93 -2.21 12.39
C ALA A 242 6.58 -0.75 12.13
N ALA A 243 5.42 -0.33 12.63
CA ALA A 243 4.94 1.05 12.49
C ALA A 243 5.95 2.09 13.04
N ASP A 244 6.65 1.77 14.13
CA ASP A 244 7.65 2.65 14.74
C ASP A 244 9.04 2.58 14.10
N GLY A 245 9.23 1.73 13.08
CA GLY A 245 10.52 1.53 12.42
C GLY A 245 11.36 0.37 12.99
N THR A 246 10.90 -0.31 14.05
CA THR A 246 11.56 -1.52 14.55
C THR A 246 11.59 -2.59 13.47
N LYS A 247 12.77 -3.18 13.21
CA LYS A 247 12.97 -4.23 12.20
C LYS A 247 13.19 -5.58 12.85
N GLU A 248 12.55 -6.62 12.29
CA GLU A 248 12.71 -8.01 12.70
C GLU A 248 12.96 -8.89 11.47
N THR A 249 13.99 -9.72 11.52
CA THR A 249 14.31 -10.65 10.44
C THR A 249 13.66 -12.01 10.68
N TRP A 250 12.91 -12.49 9.69
CA TRP A 250 12.20 -13.75 9.68
C TRP A 250 12.81 -14.72 8.66
N LYS A 251 13.10 -15.94 9.08
CA LYS A 251 13.66 -17.00 8.24
C LYS A 251 12.53 -17.81 7.62
N VAL A 252 12.35 -17.70 6.31
CA VAL A 252 11.27 -18.36 5.57
C VAL A 252 11.84 -19.49 4.73
N LYS A 253 11.24 -20.68 4.82
CA LYS A 253 11.58 -21.84 3.98
C LYS A 253 10.32 -22.58 3.54
N VAL A 254 10.28 -22.99 2.28
CA VAL A 254 9.26 -23.87 1.71
C VAL A 254 9.89 -25.22 1.39
N ASN A 255 9.34 -26.29 1.96
CA ASN A 255 9.75 -27.65 1.65
C ASN A 255 8.93 -28.19 0.48
N GLN A 256 9.53 -29.07 -0.31
CA GLN A 256 8.81 -29.85 -1.32
C GLN A 256 8.00 -30.94 -0.62
N GLY A 257 6.71 -31.03 -0.94
CA GLY A 257 5.80 -32.09 -0.50
C GLY A 257 5.73 -33.27 -1.46
#